data_AF-A0A329RNP0-F1
#
_entry.id   AF-A0A329RNP0-F1
#
_cell.length_a   1.000
_cell.length_b   1.000
_cell.length_c   1.000
_cell.angle_alpha   90.00
_cell.angle_beta   90.00
_cell.angle_gamma   90.00
#
_symmetry.space_group_name_H-M   'P 1'
#
loop_
_entity.id
_entity.type
_entity.pdbx_description
1 polymer ?
#
loop_
_entity_poly.entity_id
_entity_poly.type
_entity_poly.pdbx_seq_one_letter_code
_entity_poly.pdbx_strand_id
1 'polypeptide(L)'
;MDDKDLNEIDVLKRMFPAARILLCHFHVIKWLRRAVRNDKRYGTYATEVLKQLDFCVTNMVYSKSEVELLQHADELNVLACRGGRGELWTYFEENWMDSKQVWVAFFRMTLPHFRLETFFGKLKVDLNSAMSMQQCLEAVIRYQRRREGDYVARVSMQASLRNINYVDEMKTNYLG
;
A
#
# COMPACT_ATOMS: atom_id res chain seq x y z
N MET A 1 -2.50 15.57 7.61
CA MET A 1 -2.49 14.16 8.02
C MET A 1 -1.06 13.82 8.36
N ASP A 2 -0.79 13.69 9.66
CA ASP A 2 0.47 13.15 10.18
C ASP A 2 0.39 11.62 10.07
N ASP A 3 0.70 11.12 8.87
CA ASP A 3 0.36 9.78 8.34
C ASP A 3 1.16 8.59 8.92
N LYS A 4 1.72 8.71 10.13
CA LYS A 4 2.27 7.55 10.85
C LYS A 4 1.99 7.68 12.34
N ASP A 5 0.71 7.81 12.68
CA ASP A 5 0.31 7.58 14.05
C ASP A 5 0.08 6.07 14.23
N LEU A 6 1.13 5.37 14.70
CA LEU A 6 1.07 3.92 14.96
C LEU A 6 -0.10 3.58 15.90
N ASN A 7 -0.48 4.53 16.76
CA ASN A 7 -1.66 4.43 17.62
C ASN A 7 -2.96 4.36 16.82
N GLU A 8 -3.13 5.19 15.80
CA GLU A 8 -4.32 5.16 14.93
C GLU A 8 -4.37 3.84 14.15
N ILE A 9 -3.23 3.36 13.65
CA ILE A 9 -3.14 2.07 12.95
C ILE A 9 -3.55 0.93 13.88
N ASP A 10 -3.10 0.92 15.13
CA ASP A 10 -3.43 -0.14 16.08
C ASP A 10 -4.90 -0.08 16.55
N VAL A 11 -5.47 1.12 16.68
CA VAL A 11 -6.93 1.28 16.90
C VAL A 11 -7.70 0.72 15.71
N LEU A 12 -7.31 1.05 14.47
CA LEU A 12 -7.97 0.54 13.27
C LEU A 12 -7.87 -0.99 13.16
N LYS A 13 -6.73 -1.59 13.53
CA LYS A 13 -6.59 -3.06 13.58
C LYS A 13 -7.54 -3.68 14.60
N ARG A 14 -7.72 -3.05 15.76
CA ARG A 14 -8.66 -3.52 16.80
C ARG A 14 -10.11 -3.41 16.36
N MET A 15 -10.48 -2.32 15.68
CA MET A 15 -11.85 -2.09 15.19
C MET A 15 -12.20 -2.94 13.96
N PHE A 16 -11.21 -3.20 13.10
CA PHE A 16 -11.40 -3.92 11.84
C PHE A 16 -10.34 -5.03 11.69
N PRO A 17 -10.37 -6.09 12.52
CA PRO A 17 -9.33 -7.12 12.55
C PRO A 17 -9.25 -7.94 11.25
N ALA A 18 -10.34 -7.98 10.48
CA ALA A 18 -10.37 -8.63 9.16
C ALA A 18 -9.92 -7.70 8.02
N ALA A 19 -9.75 -6.40 8.28
CA ALA A 19 -9.33 -5.44 7.26
C ALA A 19 -7.81 -5.33 7.19
N ARG A 20 -7.29 -5.29 5.97
CA ARG A 20 -5.87 -5.01 5.75
C ARG A 20 -5.65 -3.51 5.63
N ILE A 21 -4.95 -2.93 6.60
CA ILE A 21 -4.55 -1.52 6.56
C ILE A 21 -3.37 -1.36 5.60
N LEU A 22 -3.49 -0.42 4.67
CA LEU A 22 -2.44 -0.04 3.74
C LEU A 22 -2.15 1.45 3.86
N LEU A 23 -0.88 1.81 3.87
CA LEU A 23 -0.47 3.22 3.84
C LEU A 23 -0.55 3.76 2.40
N CYS A 24 -0.79 5.05 2.21
CA CYS A 24 -0.76 5.62 0.87
C CYS A 24 0.68 5.73 0.35
N HIS A 25 0.98 5.22 -0.86
CA HIS A 25 2.33 5.32 -1.44
C HIS A 25 2.86 6.75 -1.46
N PHE A 26 2.02 7.72 -1.85
CA PHE A 26 2.41 9.12 -1.91
C PHE A 26 2.86 9.66 -0.54
N HIS A 27 2.10 9.34 0.51
CA HIS A 27 2.43 9.78 1.87
C HIS A 27 3.63 9.03 2.44
N VAL A 28 3.77 7.74 2.16
CA VAL A 28 4.96 6.95 2.54
C VAL A 28 6.23 7.56 1.94
N ILE A 29 6.25 7.81 0.64
CA ILE A 29 7.40 8.42 -0.05
C ILE A 29 7.71 9.79 0.55
N LYS A 30 6.70 10.64 0.71
CA LYS A 30 6.87 11.99 1.28
C LYS A 30 7.44 11.93 2.70
N TRP A 31 6.96 11.00 3.53
CA TRP A 31 7.40 10.83 4.90
C TRP A 31 8.85 10.31 4.97
N LEU A 32 9.15 9.24 4.24
CA LEU A 32 10.49 8.62 4.25
C LEU A 32 11.57 9.59 3.75
N ARG A 33 11.30 10.31 2.66
CA ARG A 33 12.21 11.35 2.17
C ARG A 33 12.44 12.47 3.19
N ARG A 34 11.41 12.83 3.98
CA ARG A 34 11.56 13.79 5.08
C ARG A 34 12.41 13.21 6.21
N ALA A 35 12.22 11.94 6.57
CA ALA A 35 12.99 11.28 7.62
C ALA A 35 14.48 11.19 7.26
N VAL A 36 14.80 10.83 6.02
CA VAL A 36 16.18 10.82 5.49
C VAL A 36 16.87 12.19 5.62
N ARG A 37 16.10 13.28 5.53
CA ARG A 37 16.58 14.67 5.61
C ARG A 37 16.57 15.24 7.02
N ASN A 38 16.30 14.42 8.04
CA ASN A 38 16.35 14.86 9.44
C ASN A 38 17.80 14.91 9.93
N ASP A 39 18.49 15.96 9.54
CA ASP A 39 19.89 16.26 9.87
C ASP A 39 20.15 16.31 11.39
N LYS A 40 19.19 16.84 12.17
CA LYS A 40 19.27 16.87 13.63
C LYS A 40 19.34 15.49 14.27
N ARG A 41 18.72 14.48 13.64
CA ARG A 41 18.65 13.12 14.18
C ARG A 41 19.69 12.19 13.57
N TYR A 42 19.95 12.29 12.27
CA TYR A 42 20.77 11.32 11.54
C TYR A 42 22.06 11.92 10.94
N GLY A 43 22.32 13.19 11.25
CA GLY A 43 23.41 13.95 10.65
C GLY A 43 23.15 14.33 9.20
N THR A 44 24.01 15.20 8.66
CA THR A 44 23.85 15.73 7.32
C THR A 44 24.48 14.79 6.29
N TYR A 45 23.70 14.41 5.28
CA TYR A 45 24.20 13.70 4.10
C TYR A 45 24.52 14.70 2.98
N ALA A 46 25.56 14.40 2.19
CA ALA A 46 25.84 15.17 0.98
C ALA A 46 24.62 15.13 0.02
N THR A 47 24.39 16.21 -0.72
CA THR A 47 23.25 16.36 -1.62
C THR A 47 23.10 15.19 -2.60
N GLU A 48 24.21 14.67 -3.11
CA GLU A 48 24.20 13.54 -4.05
C GLU A 48 23.75 12.24 -3.37
N VAL A 49 24.19 12.00 -2.14
CA VAL A 49 23.75 10.86 -1.33
C VAL A 49 22.26 10.98 -1.00
N LEU A 50 21.77 12.18 -0.68
CA LEU A 50 20.35 12.41 -0.43
C LEU A 50 19.48 12.08 -1.64
N LYS A 51 19.92 12.41 -2.86
CA LYS A 51 19.20 12.05 -4.09
C LYS A 51 19.13 10.53 -4.28
N GLN A 52 20.24 9.83 -4.01
CA GLN A 52 20.29 8.37 -4.11
C GLN A 52 19.38 7.72 -3.07
N LEU A 53 19.40 8.20 -1.81
CA LEU A 53 18.49 7.73 -0.78
C LEU A 53 17.02 7.97 -1.15
N ASP A 54 16.68 9.14 -1.70
CA ASP A 54 15.32 9.44 -2.18
C ASP A 54 14.88 8.49 -3.31
N PHE A 55 15.82 8.10 -4.18
CA PHE A 55 15.58 7.14 -5.26
C PHE A 55 15.33 5.73 -4.69
N CYS A 56 16.18 5.24 -3.80
CA CYS A 56 16.00 3.94 -3.15
C CYS A 56 14.66 3.87 -2.42
N VAL A 57 14.29 4.90 -1.65
CA VAL A 57 12.96 5.01 -1.00
C VAL A 57 11.82 4.86 -2.01
N THR A 58 11.93 5.52 -3.15
CA THR A 58 10.86 5.51 -4.16
C THR A 58 10.73 4.14 -4.79
N ASN A 59 11.85 3.53 -5.16
CA ASN A 59 11.83 2.23 -5.81
C ASN A 59 11.37 1.13 -4.86
N MET A 60 11.81 1.14 -3.59
CA MET A 60 11.29 0.22 -2.57
C MET A 60 9.77 0.27 -2.45
N VAL A 61 9.18 1.48 -2.45
CA VAL A 61 7.71 1.63 -2.38
C VAL A 61 7.04 1.00 -3.61
N TYR A 62 7.63 1.16 -4.79
CA TYR A 62 7.05 0.66 -6.04
C TYR A 62 7.46 -0.75 -6.44
N SER A 63 8.37 -1.39 -5.70
CA SER A 63 8.90 -2.71 -6.00
C SER A 63 7.81 -3.74 -6.29
N LYS A 64 8.05 -4.55 -7.32
CA LYS A 64 7.14 -5.58 -7.83
C LYS A 64 7.52 -6.99 -7.41
N SER A 65 8.62 -7.13 -6.67
CA SER A 65 9.02 -8.38 -6.04
C SER A 65 9.72 -8.10 -4.71
N GLU A 66 9.81 -9.13 -3.87
CA GLU A 66 10.59 -9.04 -2.63
C GLU A 66 12.10 -8.92 -2.92
N VAL A 67 12.59 -9.53 -4.00
CA VAL A 67 14.00 -9.42 -4.41
C VAL A 67 14.35 -7.97 -4.76
N GLU A 68 13.53 -7.31 -5.57
CA GLU A 68 13.71 -5.89 -5.95
C GLU A 68 13.64 -4.97 -4.72
N LEU A 69 12.72 -5.24 -3.79
CA LEU A 69 12.64 -4.50 -2.53
C LEU A 69 13.95 -4.61 -1.74
N LEU A 70 14.45 -5.83 -1.56
CA LEU A 70 15.66 -6.07 -0.77
C LEU A 70 16.91 -5.48 -1.43
N GLN A 71 17.00 -5.49 -2.76
CA GLN A 71 18.08 -4.84 -3.50
C GLN A 71 18.14 -3.33 -3.20
N HIS A 72 17.01 -2.63 -3.30
CA HIS A 72 16.98 -1.20 -2.99
C HIS A 72 17.13 -0.90 -1.50
N ALA A 73 16.71 -1.82 -0.63
CA ALA A 73 16.94 -1.70 0.81
C ALA A 73 18.42 -1.83 1.16
N ASP A 74 19.15 -2.76 0.53
CA ASP A 74 20.60 -2.92 0.68
C ASP A 74 21.36 -1.69 0.16
N GLU A 75 20.99 -1.16 -1.01
CA GLU A 75 21.54 0.10 -1.52
C GLU A 75 21.32 1.26 -0.53
N LEU A 76 20.11 1.36 0.04
CA LEU A 76 19.79 2.37 1.04
C LEU A 76 20.62 2.17 2.32
N ASN A 77 20.79 0.93 2.79
CA ASN A 77 21.61 0.60 3.95
C ASN A 77 23.06 1.05 3.73
N VAL A 78 23.67 0.65 2.61
CA VAL A 78 25.04 1.02 2.26
C VAL A 78 25.21 2.55 2.25
N LEU A 79 24.27 3.28 1.66
CA LEU A 79 24.30 4.75 1.60
C LEU A 79 24.09 5.41 2.96
N ALA A 80 23.10 4.96 3.72
CA ALA A 80 22.76 5.47 5.04
C ALA A 80 23.91 5.25 6.03
N CYS A 81 24.63 4.13 5.90
CA CYS A 81 25.68 3.75 6.82
C CYS A 81 27.08 4.31 6.47
N ARG A 82 27.20 5.05 5.35
CA ARG A 82 28.48 5.67 4.96
C ARG A 82 29.01 6.60 6.05
N GLY A 83 30.30 6.45 6.35
CA GLY A 83 30.99 7.25 7.35
C GLY A 83 30.75 6.78 8.78
N GLY A 84 30.40 5.51 8.99
CA GLY A 84 30.17 4.95 10.33
C GLY A 84 28.85 5.37 10.95
N ARG A 85 27.93 5.91 10.15
CA ARG A 85 26.55 6.18 10.57
C ARG A 85 25.77 4.88 10.53
N GLY A 86 24.69 4.78 11.29
CA GLY A 86 23.84 3.57 11.31
C GLY A 86 22.42 3.85 11.77
N GLU A 87 22.23 4.90 12.56
CA GLU A 87 20.94 5.24 13.18
C GLU A 87 19.77 5.38 12.20
N LEU A 88 20.00 5.95 11.01
CA LEU A 88 18.97 6.05 9.97
C LEU A 88 18.53 4.66 9.48
N TRP A 89 19.48 3.76 9.25
CA TRP A 89 19.18 2.40 8.80
C TRP A 89 18.49 1.60 9.91
N THR A 90 19.02 1.61 11.14
CA THR A 90 18.40 0.94 12.29
C THR A 90 16.96 1.37 12.48
N TYR A 91 16.71 2.69 12.45
CA TYR A 91 15.35 3.22 12.50
C TYR A 91 14.49 2.69 11.34
N PHE A 92 15.01 2.71 10.12
CA PHE A 92 14.26 2.28 8.94
C PHE A 92 13.93 0.78 8.97
N GLU A 93 14.89 -0.06 9.35
CA GLU A 93 14.74 -1.50 9.49
C GLU A 93 13.63 -1.84 10.49
N GLU A 94 13.75 -1.37 11.73
CA GLU A 94 12.79 -1.63 12.80
C GLU A 94 11.38 -1.07 12.54
N ASN A 95 11.29 0.11 11.91
CA ASN A 95 10.02 0.85 11.83
C ASN A 95 9.32 0.72 10.48
N TRP A 96 10.02 0.28 9.43
CA TRP A 96 9.47 0.22 8.08
C TRP A 96 9.65 -1.16 7.46
N MET A 97 10.83 -1.76 7.52
CA MET A 97 11.05 -3.07 6.89
C MET A 97 10.22 -4.18 7.55
N ASP A 98 10.07 -4.15 8.88
CA ASP A 98 9.19 -5.05 9.64
C ASP A 98 7.70 -4.96 9.25
N SER A 99 7.31 -3.85 8.62
CA SER A 99 5.94 -3.60 8.16
C SER A 99 5.83 -3.43 6.64
N LYS A 100 6.79 -3.93 5.84
CA LYS A 100 6.82 -3.85 4.36
C LYS A 100 5.48 -4.17 3.67
N GLN A 101 4.73 -5.10 4.23
CA GLN A 101 3.42 -5.57 3.77
C GLN A 101 2.32 -4.51 3.74
N VAL A 102 2.46 -3.39 4.46
CA VAL A 102 1.46 -2.29 4.48
C VAL A 102 1.80 -1.15 3.54
N TRP A 103 3.03 -1.08 3.03
CA TRP A 103 3.49 0.08 2.25
C TRP A 103 4.12 -0.25 0.89
N VAL A 104 4.69 -1.43 0.66
CA VAL A 104 5.29 -1.83 -0.63
C VAL A 104 4.23 -2.29 -1.63
N ALA A 105 4.39 -1.93 -2.91
CA ALA A 105 3.45 -2.25 -3.99
C ALA A 105 3.28 -3.76 -4.21
N PHE A 106 4.37 -4.54 -4.15
CA PHE A 106 4.35 -6.01 -4.30
C PHE A 106 3.27 -6.68 -3.46
N PHE A 107 3.20 -6.36 -2.16
CA PHE A 107 2.25 -6.98 -1.24
C PHE A 107 0.80 -6.51 -1.40
N ARG A 108 0.55 -5.52 -2.29
CA ARG A 108 -0.79 -5.04 -2.66
C ARG A 108 -1.31 -5.68 -3.94
N MET A 109 -0.46 -6.33 -4.74
CA MET A 109 -0.85 -6.84 -6.05
C MET A 109 -1.92 -7.93 -5.98
N THR A 110 -1.96 -8.68 -4.88
CA THR A 110 -2.99 -9.70 -4.65
C THR A 110 -4.30 -9.14 -4.09
N LEU A 111 -4.33 -7.84 -3.74
CA LEU A 111 -5.55 -7.21 -3.27
C LEU A 111 -6.34 -6.71 -4.48
N PRO A 112 -7.65 -6.96 -4.54
CA PRO A 112 -8.49 -6.43 -5.61
C PRO A 112 -8.25 -4.92 -5.68
N HIS A 113 -7.75 -4.46 -6.84
CA HIS A 113 -7.32 -3.08 -7.03
C HIS A 113 -8.53 -2.13 -6.94
N PHE A 114 -8.84 -1.68 -5.73
CA PHE A 114 -9.67 -0.51 -5.53
C PHE A 114 -8.82 0.72 -5.85
N ARG A 115 -9.01 1.29 -7.06
CA ARG A 115 -8.34 2.54 -7.45
C ARG A 115 -8.78 3.68 -6.53
N LEU A 116 -7.98 3.91 -5.49
CA LEU A 116 -8.27 4.87 -4.43
C LEU A 116 -8.40 6.31 -4.94
N GLU A 117 -7.76 6.70 -6.05
CA GLU A 117 -7.92 8.07 -6.58
C GLU A 117 -9.32 8.32 -7.16
N THR A 118 -9.84 7.38 -7.95
CA THR A 118 -11.22 7.45 -8.44
C THR A 118 -12.23 7.25 -7.29
N PHE A 119 -11.83 6.48 -6.27
CA PHE A 119 -12.57 6.28 -5.03
C PHE A 119 -12.67 7.57 -4.21
N PHE A 120 -11.56 8.29 -3.96
CA PHE A 120 -11.53 9.55 -3.21
C PHE A 120 -12.22 10.68 -3.96
N GLY A 121 -12.10 10.73 -5.29
CA GLY A 121 -12.83 11.70 -6.10
C GLY A 121 -14.35 11.55 -5.97
N LYS A 122 -14.86 10.30 -5.99
CA LYS A 122 -16.29 10.01 -5.82
C LYS A 122 -16.75 10.08 -4.36
N LEU A 123 -15.91 9.65 -3.43
CA LEU A 123 -16.18 9.72 -2.00
C LEU A 123 -16.24 11.17 -1.51
N LYS A 124 -15.42 12.08 -2.06
CA LYS A 124 -15.50 13.53 -1.78
C LYS A 124 -16.83 14.15 -2.19
N VAL A 125 -17.55 13.58 -3.15
CA VAL A 125 -18.90 14.04 -3.51
C VAL A 125 -19.90 13.68 -2.41
N ASP A 126 -19.70 12.53 -1.76
CA ASP A 126 -20.57 12.02 -0.69
C ASP A 126 -20.17 12.50 0.72
N LEU A 127 -18.97 13.08 0.87
CA LEU A 127 -18.45 13.59 2.14
C LEU A 127 -18.60 15.12 2.21
N ASN A 128 -19.38 15.59 3.18
CA ASN A 128 -19.57 17.01 3.47
C ASN A 128 -18.65 17.44 4.63
N SER A 129 -18.08 18.65 4.55
CA SER A 129 -17.25 19.25 5.61
C SER A 129 -17.98 19.44 6.95
N ALA A 130 -19.31 19.40 6.96
CA ALA A 130 -20.13 19.43 8.17
C ALA A 130 -20.31 18.06 8.86
N MET A 131 -19.81 16.96 8.27
CA MET A 131 -19.97 15.62 8.82
C MET A 131 -18.98 15.35 9.97
N SER A 132 -19.46 14.67 11.01
CA SER A 132 -18.59 14.16 12.07
C SER A 132 -17.75 12.99 11.57
N MET A 133 -16.65 12.67 12.26
CA MET A 133 -15.77 11.55 11.91
C MET A 133 -16.54 10.21 11.82
N GLN A 134 -17.50 9.99 12.71
CA GLN A 134 -18.35 8.80 12.68
C GLN A 134 -19.19 8.74 11.39
N GLN A 135 -19.79 9.86 10.99
CA GLN A 135 -20.59 9.94 9.76
C GLN A 135 -19.72 9.73 8.52
N CYS A 136 -18.49 10.26 8.52
CA CYS A 136 -17.51 10.03 7.46
C CYS A 136 -17.16 8.54 7.35
N LEU A 137 -16.90 7.87 8.47
CA LEU A 137 -16.61 6.43 8.51
C LEU A 137 -17.79 5.59 8.02
N GLU A 138 -19.01 5.90 8.45
CA GLU A 138 -20.21 5.20 7.99
C GLU A 138 -20.44 5.37 6.48
N ALA A 139 -20.23 6.57 5.94
CA ALA A 139 -20.33 6.84 4.51
C ALA A 139 -19.30 6.03 3.72
N VAL A 140 -18.05 5.97 4.20
CA VAL A 140 -16.97 5.17 3.62
C VAL A 140 -17.33 3.68 3.61
N ILE A 141 -17.77 3.13 4.74
CA ILE A 141 -18.13 1.72 4.87
C ILE A 141 -19.31 1.38 3.96
N ARG A 142 -20.36 2.22 3.94
CA ARG A 142 -21.53 2.03 3.07
C ARG A 142 -21.16 2.05 1.60
N TYR A 143 -20.26 2.96 1.20
CA TYR A 143 -19.74 3.02 -0.15
C TYR A 143 -18.92 1.78 -0.51
N GLN A 144 -18.03 1.32 0.38
CA GLN A 144 -17.25 0.08 0.21
C GLN A 144 -18.16 -1.13 -0.01
N ARG A 145 -19.15 -1.36 0.86
CA ARG A 145 -20.10 -2.47 0.72
C ARG A 145 -20.85 -2.47 -0.60
N ARG A 146 -21.30 -1.29 -1.07
CA ARG A 146 -21.96 -1.18 -2.39
C ARG A 146 -21.02 -1.61 -3.51
N ARG A 147 -19.76 -1.18 -3.47
CA ARG A 147 -18.78 -1.54 -4.51
C ARG A 147 -18.36 -3.00 -4.47
N GLU A 148 -18.28 -3.60 -3.27
CA GLU A 148 -18.09 -5.04 -3.10
C GLU A 148 -19.25 -5.81 -3.73
N GLY A 149 -20.50 -5.38 -3.48
CA GLY A 149 -21.68 -5.92 -4.14
C GLY A 149 -21.60 -5.84 -5.68
N ASP A 150 -21.25 -4.68 -6.23
CA ASP A 150 -21.08 -4.49 -7.68
C ASP A 150 -19.97 -5.39 -8.26
N TYR A 151 -18.91 -5.62 -7.49
CA TYR A 151 -17.82 -6.51 -7.91
C TYR A 151 -18.28 -7.97 -7.91
N VAL A 152 -18.89 -8.44 -6.82
CA VAL A 152 -19.43 -9.81 -6.72
C VAL A 152 -20.46 -10.06 -7.82
N ALA A 153 -21.35 -9.12 -8.08
CA ALA A 153 -22.34 -9.24 -9.16
C ALA A 153 -21.68 -9.35 -10.55
N ARG A 154 -20.64 -8.56 -10.83
CA ARG A 154 -19.91 -8.62 -12.11
C ARG A 154 -19.14 -9.92 -12.29
N VAL A 155 -18.44 -10.37 -11.24
CA VAL A 155 -17.69 -11.64 -11.28
C VAL A 155 -18.65 -12.83 -11.40
N SER A 156 -19.78 -12.81 -10.69
CA SER A 156 -20.80 -13.85 -10.77
C SER A 156 -21.46 -13.89 -12.15
N MET A 157 -21.74 -12.73 -12.76
CA MET A 157 -22.24 -12.65 -14.14
C MET A 157 -21.22 -13.14 -15.18
N GLN A 158 -19.94 -12.82 -15.02
CA GLN A 158 -18.89 -13.34 -15.91
C GLN A 158 -18.67 -14.85 -15.74
N ALA A 159 -18.83 -15.38 -14.52
CA ALA A 159 -18.80 -16.81 -14.27
C ALA A 159 -20.01 -17.55 -14.89
N SER A 160 -21.21 -16.94 -14.86
CA SER A 160 -22.39 -17.51 -15.52
C SER A 160 -22.34 -17.43 -17.05
N LEU A 161 -21.72 -16.38 -17.62
CA LEU A 161 -21.50 -16.27 -19.08
C LEU A 161 -20.43 -17.24 -19.61
N ARG A 162 -19.50 -17.69 -18.77
CA ARG A 162 -18.46 -18.66 -19.15
C ARG A 162 -18.92 -20.12 -19.09
N ASN A 163 -20.15 -20.40 -18.65
CA ASN A 163 -20.57 -21.77 -18.36
C ASN A 163 -21.90 -22.16 -19.03
N ILE A 164 -21.92 -22.17 -20.37
CA ILE A 164 -23.02 -22.82 -21.12
C ILE A 164 -22.51 -23.80 -22.19
N ASN A 165 -21.28 -23.70 -22.72
CA ASN A 165 -20.81 -24.61 -23.77
C ASN A 165 -19.42 -25.27 -23.56
N TYR A 166 -18.68 -24.97 -22.48
CA TYR A 166 -17.33 -25.54 -22.32
C TYR A 166 -17.31 -26.98 -21.80
N VAL A 167 -18.39 -27.42 -21.13
CA VAL A 167 -18.45 -28.77 -20.51
C VAL A 167 -18.87 -29.86 -21.49
N ASP A 168 -19.68 -29.51 -22.52
CA ASP A 168 -20.14 -30.49 -23.52
C ASP A 168 -19.09 -30.71 -24.64
N GLU A 169 -18.27 -29.71 -24.97
CA GLU A 169 -17.18 -29.88 -25.95
C GLU A 169 -16.03 -30.79 -25.46
N MET A 170 -15.87 -30.99 -24.15
CA MET A 170 -14.85 -31.90 -23.61
C MET A 170 -15.26 -33.37 -23.54
N LYS A 171 -16.54 -33.72 -23.78
CA LYS A 171 -17.02 -35.11 -23.69
C LYS A 171 -16.99 -35.87 -25.01
N THR A 172 -16.84 -35.21 -26.15
CA THR A 172 -16.85 -35.85 -27.48
C THR A 172 -15.47 -36.13 -28.08
N ASN A 173 -14.38 -35.66 -27.46
CA ASN A 173 -13.02 -35.86 -27.98
C ASN A 173 -12.20 -36.98 -27.27
N TYR A 174 -12.84 -37.82 -26.44
CA TYR A 174 -12.19 -38.97 -25.78
C TYR A 174 -12.88 -40.32 -26.05
N LEU A 175 -13.63 -40.43 -27.15
CA LEU A 175 -14.10 -41.70 -27.69
C LEU A 175 -14.08 -41.62 -29.23
N GLY A 176 -12.90 -41.89 -29.80
CA GLY A 176 -12.65 -42.00 -31.24
C GLY A 176 -11.25 -42.50 -31.48
#